data_AF-A0A839E2G8-F1
#
_entry.id   AF-A0A839E2G8-F1
#
_cell.length_a   1.000
_cell.length_b   1.000
_cell.length_c   1.000
_cell.angle_alpha   90.00
_cell.angle_beta   90.00
_cell.angle_gamma   90.00
#
_symmetry.space_group_name_H-M   'P 1'
#
loop_
_entity.id
_entity.type
_entity.pdbx_description
1 polymer ?
#
loop_
_entity_poly.entity_id
_entity_poly.type
_entity_poly.pdbx_seq_one_letter_code
_entity_poly.pdbx_strand_id
1 'polypeptide(L)' 'MDDRAAVRDTKDRSAGYFTTSRTQWSTFVAAIKDGTFDS' A
#
# COMPACT_ATOMS: atom_id res chain seq x y z
N MET A 1 -16.93 -8.84 3.61
CA MET A 1 -15.85 -9.64 3.01
C MET A 1 -14.68 -8.70 2.80
N ASP A 2 -13.94 -8.50 3.87
CA ASP A 2 -12.91 -7.47 4.01
C ASP A 2 -11.66 -7.81 3.21
N ASP A 3 -11.58 -7.28 1.99
CA ASP A 3 -10.38 -7.35 1.16
C ASP A 3 -9.35 -6.31 1.64
N ARG A 4 -8.79 -6.57 2.82
CA ARG A 4 -7.73 -5.78 3.43
C ARG A 4 -6.39 -6.34 2.98
N ALA A 5 -5.62 -5.53 2.26
CA ALA A 5 -4.23 -5.84 1.95
C ALA A 5 -3.36 -5.41 3.13
N ALA A 6 -2.65 -6.36 3.74
CA ALA A 6 -1.64 -6.08 4.76
C ALA A 6 -0.26 -6.02 4.10
N VAL A 7 0.38 -4.85 4.12
CA VAL A 7 1.74 -4.68 3.61
C VAL A 7 2.70 -4.91 4.77
N ARG A 8 3.53 -5.96 4.67
CA ARG A 8 4.56 -6.31 5.66
C ARG A 8 5.91 -5.81 5.18
N ASP A 9 6.58 -4.98 5.97
CA ASP A 9 8.01 -4.78 5.81
C ASP A 9 8.74 -6.09 6.18
N THR A 10 9.67 -6.55 5.34
CA THR A 10 10.34 -7.85 5.53
C THR A 10 11.57 -7.74 6.45
N LYS A 11 11.97 -6.54 6.91
CA LYS A 11 13.22 -6.30 7.64
C LYS A 11 13.03 -6.07 9.14
N ASP A 12 11.87 -5.64 9.60
CA ASP A 12 11.53 -5.56 11.04
C ASP A 12 10.13 -6.10 11.31
N ARG A 13 10.03 -7.27 11.96
CA ARG A 13 8.76 -7.90 12.32
C ARG A 13 8.07 -7.28 13.55
N SER A 14 8.79 -6.46 14.30
CA SER A 14 8.27 -5.73 15.47
C SER A 14 7.67 -4.38 15.08
N ALA A 15 8.14 -3.79 13.98
CA ALA A 15 7.47 -2.70 13.31
C ALA A 15 6.12 -3.21 12.76
N GLY A 16 5.02 -2.59 13.19
CA GLY A 16 3.66 -3.02 12.84
C GLY A 16 3.41 -3.07 11.32
N TYR A 17 2.25 -3.61 10.93
CA TYR A 17 1.82 -3.64 9.53
C TYR A 17 0.88 -2.47 9.23
N PHE A 18 0.96 -1.95 8.01
CA PHE A 18 -0.06 -1.03 7.49
C PHE A 18 -1.15 -1.83 6.79
N THR A 19 -2.42 -1.53 7.09
CA THR A 19 -3.56 -2.08 6.36
C THR A 19 -4.08 -1.05 5.38
N THR A 20 -4.38 -1.51 4.17
CA THR A 20 -5.06 -0.69 3.16
C THR A 20 -6.21 -1.48 2.55
N SER A 21 -7.21 -0.80 2.01
CA SER A 21 -8.23 -1.44 1.19
C SER A 21 -7.72 -1.69 -0.23
N ARG A 22 -8.31 -2.67 -0.94
CA ARG A 22 -8.02 -2.89 -2.37
C ARG A 22 -8.14 -1.62 -3.21
N THR A 23 -9.17 -0.81 -2.96
CA THR A 23 -9.41 0.42 -3.71
C THR A 23 -8.29 1.42 -3.52
N GLN A 24 -7.89 1.67 -2.26
CA GLN A 24 -6.80 2.58 -1.94
C GLN A 24 -5.47 2.12 -2.56
N TRP A 25 -5.20 0.82 -2.52
CA TRP A 25 -4.01 0.27 -3.17
C TRP A 25 -4.01 0.46 -4.69
N SER A 26 -5.13 0.16 -5.36
CA SER A 26 -5.24 0.35 -6.81
C SER A 26 -5.08 1.81 -7.22
N THR A 27 -5.68 2.76 -6.48
CA THR A 27 -5.53 4.20 -6.73
C THR A 27 -4.10 4.66 -6.53
N PHE A 28 -3.43 4.20 -5.47
CA PHE A 28 -2.03 4.51 -5.20
C PHE A 28 -1.11 4.06 -6.35
N VAL A 29 -1.29 2.82 -6.83
CA VAL A 29 -0.52 2.28 -7.97
C VAL A 29 -0.75 3.08 -9.24
N ALA A 30 -1.98 3.54 -9.50
CA ALA A 30 -2.27 4.40 -10.66
C ALA A 30 -1.53 5.74 -10.55
N ALA A 31 -1.56 6.38 -9.38
CA ALA A 31 -0.87 7.66 -9.15
C ALA A 31 0.66 7.56 -9.33
N ILE A 32 1.28 6.44 -8.95
CA ILE A 32 2.71 6.17 -9.26
C ILE A 32 2.93 6.16 -10.77
N LYS A 33 2.10 5.43 -11.51
CA LYS A 33 2.24 5.30 -12.97
C LYS A 33 2.05 6.62 -13.70
N ASP A 34 1.21 7.49 -13.15
CA ASP A 34 0.94 8.82 -13.68
C ASP A 34 2.04 9.85 -13.31
N GLY A 35 3.09 9.44 -12.60
CA GLY A 35 4.18 10.34 -12.19
C GLY A 35 3.75 11.37 -11.15
N THR A 36 2.65 11.12 -10.43
CA THR A 36 2.09 12.07 -9.43
C THR A 36 3.09 12.39 -8.31
N PHE A 37 4.06 11.51 -8.07
CA PHE A 37 5.05 11.62 -6.99
C PHE A 37 6.49 11.85 -7.48
N ASP A 38 6.72 12.00 -8.79
CA ASP A 38 8.06 12.34 -9.31
C ASP A 38 8.33 13.82 -9.05
N SER A 39 9.21 14.10 -8.07
CA SER A 39 9.71 15.44 -7.73
C SER A 39 11.16 15.59 -8.18
#